data_AF-A0A2W4HVY3-F1
#
_entry.id   AF-A0A2W4HVY3-F1
#
_cell.length_a   1.000
_cell.length_b   1.000
_cell.length_c   1.000
_cell.angle_alpha   90.00
_cell.angle_beta   90.00
_cell.angle_gamma   90.00
#
_symmetry.space_group_name_H-M   'P 1'
#
loop_
_entity.id
_entity.type
_entity.pdbx_description
1 polymer ?
#
loop_
_entity_poly.entity_id
_entity_poly.type
_entity_poly.pdbx_seq_one_letter_code
_entity_poly.pdbx_strand_id
1 'polypeptide(L)'
;MLAQNLIALVDQARPVDWLAAQISGEPTNLPYTLRIHDVGDHYSCEYARAWLLAIQDRPQCKFWFYTRSFLEPNLLAVLSELAGESNCQGFLSIDNDNFEQGLLAFSAYPGVWKLALMQQDQDQLSSELMPAIRDRVKHGEIINFPYHRAASMSCRSEPIL
;
A
#
# COMPACT_ATOMS: atom_id res chain seq x y z
N MET A 1 20.17 0.87 -13.66
CA MET A 1 19.24 2.00 -13.85
C MET A 1 17.91 1.67 -13.18
N LEU A 2 17.28 2.63 -12.50
CA LEU A 2 16.11 2.57 -11.60
C LEU A 2 15.91 1.31 -10.74
N ALA A 3 15.56 0.15 -11.28
CA ALA A 3 15.35 -1.09 -10.52
C ALA A 3 16.54 -1.44 -9.63
N GLN A 4 17.78 -1.32 -10.15
CA GLN A 4 19.00 -1.52 -9.37
C GLN A 4 19.13 -0.53 -8.19
N ASN A 5 18.66 0.71 -8.36
CA ASN A 5 18.67 1.69 -7.28
C ASN A 5 17.62 1.34 -6.22
N LEU A 6 16.44 0.88 -6.64
CA LEU A 6 15.40 0.41 -5.73
C LEU A 6 15.88 -0.82 -4.95
N ILE A 7 16.55 -1.77 -5.60
CA ILE A 7 17.16 -2.93 -4.96
C ILE A 7 18.19 -2.49 -3.90
N ALA A 8 19.06 -1.53 -4.24
CA ALA A 8 20.03 -1.00 -3.29
C ALA A 8 19.36 -0.31 -2.08
N LEU A 9 18.24 0.39 -2.29
CA LEU A 9 17.46 0.99 -1.20
C LEU A 9 16.80 -0.08 -0.32
N VAL A 10 16.23 -1.12 -0.92
CA VAL A 10 15.67 -2.27 -0.20
C VAL A 10 16.75 -2.91 0.67
N ASP A 11 17.96 -3.09 0.14
CA ASP A 11 19.08 -3.70 0.86
C ASP A 11 19.56 -2.86 2.06
N GLN A 12 19.45 -1.54 1.99
CA GLN A 12 19.75 -0.65 3.12
C GLN A 12 18.73 -0.77 4.25
N ALA A 13 17.51 -1.24 3.96
CA ALA A 13 16.45 -1.43 4.95
C ALA A 13 16.48 -2.81 5.63
N ARG A 14 17.51 -3.63 5.39
CA ARG A 14 17.63 -4.96 6.03
C ARG A 14 17.70 -4.82 7.56
N PRO A 15 17.03 -5.70 8.32
CA PRO A 15 17.22 -5.80 9.76
C PRO A 15 18.71 -5.99 10.11
N VAL A 16 19.15 -5.42 11.23
CA VAL A 16 20.57 -5.44 11.65
C VAL A 16 21.11 -6.87 11.84
N ASP A 17 20.24 -7.81 12.19
CA ASP A 17 20.53 -9.21 12.41
C ASP A 17 20.28 -10.09 11.18
N TRP A 18 19.97 -9.50 10.02
CA TRP A 18 19.67 -10.22 8.78
C TRP A 18 20.75 -11.23 8.39
N LEU A 19 22.04 -10.85 8.50
CA LEU A 19 23.12 -11.77 8.14
C LEU A 19 23.20 -12.98 9.09
N ALA A 20 22.99 -12.74 10.39
CA ALA A 20 22.97 -13.82 11.38
C ALA A 20 21.79 -14.77 11.11
N ALA A 21 20.59 -14.23 10.88
CA ALA A 21 19.39 -14.97 10.50
C ALA A 21 19.59 -15.82 9.24
N GLN A 22 20.24 -15.28 8.19
CA GLN A 22 20.54 -16.03 6.97
C GLN A 22 21.49 -17.21 7.21
N ILE A 23 22.49 -17.03 8.07
CA ILE A 23 23.48 -18.08 8.37
C ILE A 23 22.88 -19.15 9.29
N SER A 24 22.09 -18.76 10.29
CA SER A 24 21.50 -19.68 11.26
C SER A 24 20.23 -20.38 10.78
N GLY A 25 19.54 -19.82 9.78
CA GLY A 25 18.20 -20.26 9.36
C GLY A 25 17.07 -19.81 10.29
N GLU A 26 17.39 -18.98 11.30
CA GLU A 26 16.42 -18.39 12.22
C GLU A 26 15.79 -17.12 11.62
N PRO A 27 14.57 -16.73 12.03
CA PRO A 27 13.99 -15.45 11.61
C PRO A 27 14.75 -14.26 12.20
N THR A 28 14.68 -13.12 11.52
CA THR A 28 15.13 -11.84 12.08
C THR A 28 14.22 -11.40 13.24
N ASN A 29 14.80 -10.70 14.22
CA ASN A 29 14.09 -10.12 15.36
C ASN A 29 13.01 -9.12 14.93
N LEU A 30 13.28 -8.38 13.85
CA LEU A 30 12.31 -7.52 13.19
C LEU A 30 11.98 -8.10 11.81
N PRO A 31 10.70 -8.20 11.43
CA PRO A 31 10.33 -8.61 10.08
C PRO A 31 10.98 -7.69 9.04
N TYR A 32 11.58 -8.28 8.00
CA TYR A 32 12.10 -7.51 6.88
C TYR A 32 10.94 -7.13 5.96
N THR A 33 10.28 -6.02 6.28
CA THR A 33 9.10 -5.52 5.57
C THR A 33 9.32 -4.09 5.11
N LEU A 34 8.93 -3.77 3.87
CA LEU A 34 9.04 -2.43 3.30
C LEU A 34 7.70 -1.96 2.74
N ARG A 35 7.33 -0.72 3.07
CA ARG A 35 6.21 -0.02 2.44
C ARG A 35 6.70 0.73 1.21
N ILE A 36 6.12 0.46 0.05
CA ILE A 36 6.43 1.21 -1.18
C ILE A 36 5.66 2.54 -1.10
N HIS A 37 6.41 3.64 -1.13
CA HIS A 37 5.97 5.02 -0.89
C HIS A 37 5.51 5.31 0.55
N ASP A 38 6.13 6.33 1.14
CA ASP A 38 5.54 7.03 2.28
C ASP A 38 4.64 8.19 1.79
N VAL A 39 5.10 8.90 0.75
CA VAL A 39 4.41 10.00 0.08
C VAL A 39 4.39 9.76 -1.44
N GLY A 40 3.30 10.16 -2.10
CA GLY A 40 3.11 10.01 -3.54
C GLY A 40 2.51 8.66 -3.93
N ASP A 41 2.52 8.37 -5.22
CA ASP A 41 1.94 7.15 -5.80
C ASP A 41 2.71 6.71 -7.06
N HIS A 42 2.38 5.55 -7.61
CA HIS A 42 2.90 5.04 -8.86
C HIS A 42 2.40 5.89 -10.03
N TYR A 43 3.32 6.49 -10.80
CA TYR A 43 2.98 7.46 -11.84
C TYR A 43 3.26 6.97 -13.27
N SER A 44 3.95 5.84 -13.45
CA SER A 44 4.24 5.29 -14.77
C SER A 44 4.41 3.77 -14.76
N CYS A 45 4.20 3.15 -15.92
CA CYS A 45 4.39 1.70 -16.09
C CYS A 45 5.86 1.30 -15.90
N GLU A 46 6.80 2.11 -16.36
CA GLU A 46 8.24 1.88 -16.20
C GLU A 46 8.65 1.89 -14.72
N TYR A 47 8.10 2.83 -13.95
CA TYR A 47 8.36 2.93 -12.52
C TYR A 47 7.78 1.73 -11.77
N ALA A 48 6.54 1.33 -12.06
CA ALA A 48 5.92 0.15 -11.48
C ALA A 48 6.69 -1.15 -11.84
N ARG A 49 7.13 -1.30 -13.10
CA ARG A 49 7.97 -2.44 -13.50
C ARG A 49 9.32 -2.47 -12.79
N ALA A 50 9.91 -1.31 -12.50
CA ALA A 50 11.15 -1.27 -11.73
C ALA A 50 10.97 -1.80 -10.30
N TRP A 51 9.83 -1.52 -9.67
CA TRP A 51 9.47 -2.11 -8.38
C TRP A 51 9.18 -3.61 -8.48
N LEU A 52 8.45 -4.06 -9.50
CA LEU A 52 8.21 -5.48 -9.75
C LEU A 52 9.53 -6.27 -9.80
N LEU A 53 10.52 -5.76 -10.56
CA LEU A 53 11.85 -6.37 -10.62
C LEU A 53 12.55 -6.38 -9.26
N ALA A 54 12.44 -5.29 -8.47
CA ALA A 54 13.06 -5.23 -7.15
C ALA A 54 12.43 -6.21 -6.15
N ILE A 55 11.10 -6.39 -6.22
CA ILE A 55 10.34 -7.33 -5.38
C ILE A 55 10.73 -8.77 -5.71
N GLN A 56 10.80 -9.11 -7.00
CA GLN A 56 11.19 -10.43 -7.48
C GLN A 56 12.65 -10.78 -7.11
N ASP A 57 13.55 -9.78 -7.15
CA ASP A 57 14.97 -9.96 -6.78
C ASP A 57 15.17 -10.10 -5.25
N ARG A 58 14.16 -9.78 -4.43
CA ARG A 58 14.23 -9.79 -2.96
C ARG A 58 13.07 -10.56 -2.32
N PRO A 59 12.93 -11.88 -2.58
CA PRO A 59 11.84 -12.70 -2.02
C PRO A 59 11.81 -12.75 -0.49
N GLN A 60 12.94 -12.47 0.17
CA GLN A 60 13.06 -12.41 1.63
C GLN A 60 12.46 -11.14 2.25
N CYS A 61 12.26 -10.08 1.47
CA CYS A 61 11.61 -8.86 1.92
C CYS A 61 10.11 -8.93 1.60
N LYS A 62 9.26 -8.63 2.57
CA LYS A 62 7.82 -8.48 2.34
C LYS A 62 7.51 -7.03 1.99
N PHE A 63 6.78 -6.83 0.91
CA PHE A 63 6.39 -5.53 0.42
C PHE A 63 4.89 -5.30 0.64
N TRP A 64 4.53 -4.05 0.85
CA TRP A 64 3.14 -3.64 0.76
C TRP A 64 3.04 -2.20 0.30
N PHE A 65 1.92 -1.85 -0.31
CA PHE A 65 1.65 -0.51 -0.78
C PHE A 65 0.16 -0.29 -0.94
N TYR A 66 -0.27 0.95 -0.84
CA TYR A 66 -1.60 1.34 -1.28
C TYR A 66 -1.49 2.35 -2.41
N THR A 67 -2.44 2.34 -3.32
CA THR A 67 -2.42 3.18 -4.52
C THR A 67 -3.81 3.71 -4.86
N ARG A 68 -3.88 4.92 -5.38
CA ARG A 68 -5.05 5.51 -6.07
C ARG A 68 -4.91 5.43 -7.58
N SER A 69 -3.79 4.92 -8.09
CA SER A 69 -3.40 4.90 -9.50
C SER A 69 -4.00 3.72 -10.26
N PHE A 70 -5.33 3.55 -10.12
CA PHE A 70 -6.11 2.49 -10.74
C PHE A 70 -7.06 2.99 -11.85
N LEU A 71 -6.94 4.27 -12.25
CA LEU A 71 -7.73 4.85 -13.33
C LEU A 71 -7.15 4.56 -14.72
N GLU A 72 -5.82 4.47 -14.83
CA GLU A 72 -5.15 4.17 -16.10
C GLU A 72 -5.01 2.65 -16.28
N PRO A 73 -5.67 2.02 -17.27
CA PRO A 73 -5.74 0.56 -17.39
C PRO A 73 -4.37 -0.11 -17.55
N ASN A 74 -3.46 0.50 -18.31
CA ASN A 74 -2.12 -0.05 -18.51
C ASN A 74 -1.30 -0.05 -17.22
N LEU A 75 -1.42 1.03 -16.44
CA LEU A 75 -0.73 1.14 -15.17
C LEU A 75 -1.34 0.17 -14.15
N LEU A 76 -2.68 0.07 -14.07
CA LEU A 76 -3.36 -0.90 -13.22
C LEU A 76 -2.94 -2.33 -13.53
N ALA A 77 -2.78 -2.70 -14.81
CA ALA A 77 -2.33 -4.03 -15.20
C ALA A 77 -0.94 -4.35 -14.63
N VAL A 78 0.03 -3.45 -14.80
CA VAL A 78 1.39 -3.61 -14.26
C VAL A 78 1.38 -3.63 -12.72
N LEU A 79 0.59 -2.76 -12.10
CA LEU A 79 0.45 -2.74 -10.65
C LEU A 79 -0.20 -4.02 -10.10
N SER A 80 -1.07 -4.65 -10.89
CA SER A 80 -1.70 -5.92 -10.51
C SER A 80 -0.72 -7.09 -10.63
N GLU A 81 0.20 -7.08 -11.60
CA GLU A 81 1.34 -8.02 -11.63
C GLU A 81 2.18 -7.86 -10.36
N LEU A 82 2.54 -6.62 -10.00
CA LEU A 82 3.30 -6.29 -8.81
C LEU A 82 2.59 -6.75 -7.52
N ALA A 83 1.30 -6.43 -7.37
CA ALA A 83 0.50 -6.82 -6.22
C ALA A 83 0.26 -8.34 -6.14
N GLY A 84 0.40 -9.06 -7.26
CA GLY A 84 0.25 -10.51 -7.34
C GLY A 84 1.49 -11.31 -6.92
N GLU A 85 2.62 -10.64 -6.69
CA GLU A 85 3.83 -11.31 -6.21
C GLU A 85 3.66 -11.88 -4.81
N SER A 86 4.20 -13.08 -4.55
CA SER A 86 4.00 -13.80 -3.29
C SER A 86 4.54 -13.09 -2.04
N ASN A 87 5.50 -12.17 -2.23
CA ASN A 87 6.08 -11.34 -1.20
C ASN A 87 5.58 -9.89 -1.26
N CYS A 88 4.47 -9.59 -1.95
CA CYS A 88 3.89 -8.25 -2.00
C CYS A 88 2.38 -8.27 -1.71
N GLN A 89 1.87 -7.21 -1.08
CA GLN A 89 0.43 -6.98 -0.93
C GLN A 89 0.09 -5.55 -1.39
N GLY A 90 -0.66 -5.47 -2.50
CA GLY A 90 -1.26 -4.23 -2.95
C GLY A 90 -2.60 -3.96 -2.28
N PHE A 91 -2.88 -2.69 -2.00
CA PHE A 91 -4.17 -2.20 -1.54
C PHE A 91 -4.69 -1.09 -2.46
N LEU A 92 -5.94 -1.18 -2.90
CA LEU A 92 -6.61 -0.08 -3.60
C LEU A 92 -7.12 0.90 -2.54
N SER A 93 -6.57 2.12 -2.57
CA SER A 93 -6.91 3.20 -1.66
C SER A 93 -8.20 3.87 -2.13
N ILE A 94 -9.27 3.66 -1.36
CA ILE A 94 -10.59 4.19 -1.67
C ILE A 94 -11.09 5.18 -0.61
N ASP A 95 -11.83 6.17 -1.08
CA ASP A 95 -12.62 7.11 -0.28
C ASP A 95 -13.88 7.52 -1.07
N ASN A 96 -14.60 8.52 -0.57
CA ASN A 96 -15.82 9.02 -1.20
C ASN A 96 -15.65 9.45 -2.66
N ASP A 97 -14.45 9.85 -3.07
CA ASP A 97 -14.24 10.44 -4.39
C ASP A 97 -13.96 9.39 -5.46
N ASN A 98 -13.49 8.19 -5.08
CA ASN A 98 -12.99 7.20 -6.03
C ASN A 98 -13.41 5.75 -5.74
N PHE A 99 -14.27 5.50 -4.75
CA PHE A 99 -14.63 4.13 -4.35
C PHE A 99 -15.27 3.31 -5.47
N GLU A 100 -16.07 3.93 -6.36
CA GLU A 100 -16.69 3.21 -7.47
C GLU A 100 -15.64 2.61 -8.41
N GLN A 101 -14.68 3.44 -8.85
CA GLN A 101 -13.58 3.02 -9.72
C GLN A 101 -12.65 2.04 -9.01
N GLY A 102 -12.40 2.25 -7.71
CA GLY A 102 -11.62 1.31 -6.90
C GLY A 102 -12.28 -0.06 -6.80
N LEU A 103 -13.61 -0.13 -6.64
CA LEU A 103 -14.34 -1.39 -6.60
C LEU A 103 -14.38 -2.09 -7.97
N LEU A 104 -14.41 -1.34 -9.07
CA LEU A 104 -14.26 -1.90 -10.41
C LEU A 104 -12.87 -2.53 -10.60
N ALA A 105 -11.81 -1.81 -10.22
CA ALA A 105 -10.44 -2.33 -10.26
C ALA A 105 -10.26 -3.57 -9.37
N PHE A 106 -10.83 -3.57 -8.17
CA PHE A 106 -10.84 -4.71 -7.25
C PHE A 106 -11.48 -5.95 -7.90
N SER A 107 -12.62 -5.75 -8.57
CA SER A 107 -13.37 -6.83 -9.22
C SER A 107 -12.67 -7.36 -10.49
N ALA A 108 -11.88 -6.53 -11.17
CA ALA A 108 -11.15 -6.91 -12.38
C ALA A 108 -9.99 -7.90 -12.12
N TYR A 109 -9.45 -7.93 -10.90
CA TYR A 109 -8.32 -8.77 -10.51
C TYR A 109 -8.62 -9.54 -9.21
N PRO A 110 -9.50 -10.56 -9.27
CA PRO A 110 -9.96 -11.27 -8.09
C PRO A 110 -8.80 -11.98 -7.38
N GLY A 111 -8.68 -11.76 -6.06
CA GLY A 111 -7.66 -12.38 -5.21
C GLY A 111 -6.30 -11.69 -5.22
N VAL A 112 -6.11 -10.63 -6.01
CA VAL A 112 -4.86 -9.86 -6.08
C VAL A 112 -4.88 -8.70 -5.08
N TRP A 113 -5.93 -7.88 -5.15
CA TRP A 113 -6.03 -6.66 -4.36
C TRP A 113 -6.72 -6.88 -3.03
N LYS A 114 -6.34 -6.06 -2.05
CA LYS A 114 -7.17 -5.71 -0.88
C LYS A 114 -7.61 -4.26 -1.00
N LEU A 115 -8.54 -3.83 -0.16
CA LEU A 115 -8.95 -2.43 -0.08
C LEU A 115 -8.32 -1.77 1.14
N ALA A 116 -7.91 -0.52 0.95
CA ALA A 116 -7.52 0.39 2.01
C ALA A 116 -8.53 1.54 2.04
N LEU A 117 -9.45 1.52 3.01
CA LEU A 117 -10.39 2.62 3.21
C LEU A 117 -9.66 3.76 3.91
N MET A 118 -9.55 4.90 3.23
CA MET A 118 -8.98 6.12 3.81
C MET A 118 -10.10 6.83 4.58
N GLN A 119 -10.01 6.87 5.91
CA GLN A 119 -11.07 7.48 6.71
C GLN A 119 -11.16 8.98 6.48
N GLN A 120 -12.33 9.41 6.04
CA GLN A 120 -12.89 10.72 6.33
C GLN A 120 -13.69 10.62 7.65
N ASP A 121 -14.06 11.76 8.25
CA ASP A 121 -14.88 11.77 9.47
C ASP A 121 -16.12 10.87 9.27
N GLN A 122 -16.57 10.13 10.28
CA GLN A 122 -17.65 9.14 10.11
C GLN A 122 -18.93 9.79 9.54
N ASP A 123 -19.18 11.04 9.93
CA ASP A 123 -20.31 11.84 9.47
C ASP A 123 -20.18 12.33 8.02
N GLN A 124 -19.00 12.15 7.41
CA GLN A 124 -18.69 12.53 6.03
C GLN A 124 -18.63 11.34 5.08
N LEU A 125 -18.66 10.10 5.56
CA LEU A 125 -18.69 8.93 4.69
C LEU A 125 -19.98 8.91 3.87
N SER A 126 -19.84 8.75 2.55
CA SER A 126 -20.99 8.58 1.66
C SER A 126 -21.84 7.40 2.14
N SER A 127 -23.14 7.62 2.18
CA SER A 127 -24.13 6.58 2.52
C SER A 127 -24.07 5.38 1.59
N GLU A 128 -23.48 5.52 0.41
CA GLU A 128 -23.39 4.48 -0.62
C GLU A 128 -22.10 3.64 -0.52
N LEU A 129 -21.04 4.18 0.10
CA LEU A 129 -19.74 3.53 0.16
C LEU A 129 -19.77 2.22 0.96
N MET A 130 -20.35 2.26 2.17
CA MET A 130 -20.39 1.09 3.04
C MET A 130 -21.25 -0.06 2.48
N PRO A 131 -22.45 0.19 1.92
CA PRO A 131 -23.17 -0.82 1.15
C PRO A 131 -22.36 -1.41 -0.01
N ALA A 132 -21.73 -0.58 -0.83
CA ALA A 132 -20.98 -1.03 -2.01
C ALA A 132 -19.78 -1.94 -1.66
N ILE A 133 -19.12 -1.69 -0.53
CA ILE A 133 -18.04 -2.54 -0.01
C ILE A 133 -18.58 -3.87 0.51
N ARG A 134 -19.64 -3.83 1.31
CA ARG A 134 -20.20 -5.02 1.99
C ARG A 134 -20.57 -6.14 1.01
N ASP A 135 -21.07 -5.77 -0.15
CA ASP A 135 -21.55 -6.74 -1.15
C ASP A 135 -20.42 -7.38 -1.96
N ARG A 136 -19.22 -6.79 -1.96
CA ARG A 136 -18.12 -7.15 -2.88
C ARG A 136 -16.87 -7.64 -2.17
N VAL A 137 -16.70 -7.34 -0.88
CA VAL A 137 -15.42 -7.47 -0.18
C VAL A 137 -15.59 -8.37 1.03
N LYS A 138 -14.78 -9.44 1.12
CA LYS A 138 -14.85 -10.38 2.23
C LYS A 138 -14.12 -9.85 3.46
N HIS A 139 -14.44 -10.44 4.60
CA HIS A 139 -13.71 -10.17 5.83
C HIS A 139 -12.19 -10.44 5.64
N GLY A 140 -11.35 -9.50 6.09
CA GLY A 140 -9.89 -9.57 5.94
C GLY A 140 -9.34 -9.05 4.59
N GLU A 141 -10.21 -8.68 3.65
CA GLU A 141 -9.81 -8.04 2.38
C GLU A 141 -9.89 -6.51 2.42
N ILE A 142 -10.30 -5.94 3.56
CA ILE A 142 -10.34 -4.50 3.79
C ILE A 142 -9.57 -4.14 5.05
N ILE A 143 -8.72 -3.12 4.93
CA ILE A 143 -8.09 -2.44 6.05
C ILE A 143 -8.63 -1.03 6.09
N ASN A 144 -8.95 -0.57 7.30
CA ASN A 144 -9.40 0.77 7.56
C ASN A 144 -8.24 1.56 8.18
N PHE A 145 -7.74 2.57 7.48
CA PHE A 145 -6.62 3.36 7.97
C PHE A 145 -7.13 4.54 8.81
N PRO A 146 -6.63 4.71 10.05
CA PRO A 146 -7.10 5.74 10.95
C PRO A 146 -6.83 7.13 10.39
N TYR A 147 -7.69 8.08 10.75
CA TYR A 147 -7.48 9.50 10.46
C TYR A 147 -6.10 9.96 10.94
N HIS A 148 -5.21 10.31 10.01
CA HIS A 148 -4.02 11.05 10.33
C HIS A 148 -4.45 12.49 10.64
N ARG A 149 -4.55 12.85 11.93
CA ARG A 149 -4.36 14.24 12.36
C ARG A 149 -2.94 14.62 11.95
N ALA A 150 -2.71 14.98 10.69
CA ALA A 150 -1.59 15.85 10.35
C ALA A 150 -1.69 17.00 11.34
N ALA A 151 -0.68 17.15 12.19
CA ALA A 151 -0.75 18.00 13.37
C ALA A 151 -1.34 19.35 12.99
N SER A 152 -2.61 19.57 13.31
CA SER A 152 -3.14 20.91 13.43
C SER A 152 -2.48 21.44 14.69
N MET A 153 -1.27 21.98 14.56
CA MET A 153 -0.77 22.99 15.48
C MET A 153 -1.66 24.22 15.30
N SER A 154 -2.91 24.14 15.75
CA SER A 154 -3.55 25.33 16.28
C SER A 154 -2.95 25.50 17.67
N CYS A 155 -1.90 26.30 17.78
CA CYS A 155 -1.59 26.94 19.05
C CYS A 155 -2.85 27.73 19.43
N ARG A 156 -3.71 27.15 20.27
CA ARG A 156 -4.68 27.94 21.01
C ARG A 156 -3.85 28.74 22.01
N SER A 157 -3.54 29.98 21.67
CA SER A 157 -3.20 30.98 22.66
C SER A 157 -4.48 31.24 23.47
N GLU A 158 -4.63 30.55 24.59
CA GLU A 158 -5.56 31.00 25.62
C GLU A 158 -4.99 32.28 26.25
N PRO A 159 -5.75 33.39 26.29
CA PRO A 159 -5.33 34.54 27.06
C PRO A 159 -5.44 34.17 28.54
N ILE A 160 -4.33 34.32 29.25
CA ILE A 160 -4.30 34.30 30.71
C ILE A 160 -5.14 35.51 31.18
N LEU A 161 -6.24 35.23 31.87
CA LEU A 161 -6.89 36.16 32.81
C LEU A 161 -6.82 35.54 34.20
#